data_AF-A0A4S5ER99-F1
#
_entry.id   AF-A0A4S5ER99-F1
#
_cell.length_a   1.000
_cell.length_b   1.000
_cell.length_c   1.000
_cell.angle_alpha   90.00
_cell.angle_beta   90.00
_cell.angle_gamma   90.00
#
_symmetry.space_group_name_H-M   'P 1'
#
loop_
_entity.id
_entity.type
_entity.pdbx_description
1 polymer ?
#
loop_
_entity_poly.entity_id
_entity_poly.type
_entity_poly.pdbx_seq_one_letter_code
_entity_poly.pdbx_strand_id
1 'polypeptide(L)'
;MTTVTDTLDDIAVTAVLVLALSTPGGVTVPAAAAALGRAEAWVRWQVGADRPSDTITAVEDLRTGAIRYRYAHLVVTDTTLIAGALMALTEHGWTQGTHEDALDRVDITGALRLAAGVHPEETPDDPHILDALLAAEDRLAGELGHGPTAVDAGETVAAWQDDPTRTIDEIRALLTTAATR
;
A
#
# COMPACT_ATOMS: atom_id res chain seq x y z
N MET A 1 -20.38 15.46 16.51
CA MET A 1 -19.07 14.93 16.07
C MET A 1 -19.39 13.98 14.93
N THR A 2 -19.31 14.47 13.70
CA THR A 2 -19.74 13.73 12.52
C THR A 2 -18.52 12.98 12.02
N THR A 3 -18.49 11.66 12.20
CA THR A 3 -17.55 10.78 11.51
C THR A 3 -17.87 10.88 10.02
N VAL A 4 -17.14 11.73 9.31
CA VAL A 4 -17.07 11.65 7.85
C VAL A 4 -16.28 10.37 7.58
N THR A 5 -16.97 9.26 7.38
CA THR A 5 -16.40 8.14 6.67
C THR A 5 -16.25 8.65 5.25
N ASP A 6 -15.05 9.12 4.90
CA ASP A 6 -14.74 9.64 3.57
C ASP A 6 -14.72 8.43 2.63
N THR A 7 -15.92 7.97 2.25
CA THR A 7 -16.08 6.86 1.32
C THR A 7 -15.62 7.38 -0.03
N LEU A 8 -14.47 6.88 -0.48
CA LEU A 8 -14.01 7.04 -1.85
C LEU A 8 -15.17 6.77 -2.81
N ASP A 9 -15.37 7.69 -3.76
CA ASP A 9 -16.31 7.43 -4.84
C ASP A 9 -15.81 6.27 -5.72
N ASP A 10 -16.67 5.74 -6.59
CA ASP A 10 -16.32 4.59 -7.44
C ASP A 10 -15.11 4.86 -8.37
N ILE A 11 -14.88 6.12 -8.74
CA ILE A 11 -13.74 6.51 -9.59
C ILE A 11 -12.45 6.42 -8.77
N ALA A 12 -12.43 7.01 -7.58
CA ALA A 12 -11.28 7.01 -6.70
C ALA A 12 -10.94 5.58 -6.22
N VAL A 13 -11.94 4.77 -5.88
CA VAL A 13 -11.75 3.35 -5.55
C VAL A 13 -11.09 2.59 -6.70
N THR A 14 -11.58 2.78 -7.94
CA THR A 14 -11.01 2.12 -9.11
C THR A 14 -9.58 2.60 -9.37
N ALA A 15 -9.32 3.90 -9.22
CA ALA A 15 -7.98 4.46 -9.39
C ALA A 15 -6.98 3.87 -8.39
N VAL A 16 -7.34 3.79 -7.11
CA VAL A 16 -6.49 3.19 -6.06
C VAL A 16 -6.21 1.71 -6.37
N LEU A 17 -7.21 0.94 -6.82
CA LEU A 17 -6.99 -0.45 -7.24
C LEU A 17 -6.00 -0.56 -8.41
N VAL A 18 -6.17 0.26 -9.45
CA VAL A 18 -5.30 0.28 -10.63
C VAL A 18 -3.86 0.64 -10.24
N LEU A 19 -3.69 1.62 -9.35
CA LEU A 19 -2.38 2.00 -8.83
C LEU A 19 -1.75 0.85 -8.04
N ALA A 20 -2.51 0.19 -7.15
CA ALA A 20 -2.02 -0.94 -6.37
C ALA A 20 -1.63 -2.14 -7.24
N LEU A 21 -2.35 -2.40 -8.33
CA LEU A 21 -2.01 -3.44 -9.31
C LEU A 21 -0.70 -3.17 -10.06
N SER A 22 -0.20 -1.93 -10.06
CA SER A 22 1.09 -1.57 -10.64
C SER A 22 2.27 -1.86 -9.71
N THR A 23 2.02 -2.35 -8.49
CA THR A 23 3.09 -2.64 -7.54
C THR A 23 3.72 -4.03 -7.76
N PRO A 24 5.03 -4.18 -7.52
CA PRO A 24 5.69 -5.48 -7.58
C PRO A 24 5.09 -6.50 -6.60
N GLY A 25 4.74 -6.05 -5.39
CA GLY A 25 4.09 -6.87 -4.36
C GLY A 25 2.71 -7.37 -4.77
N GLY A 26 2.03 -6.68 -5.70
CA GLY A 26 0.70 -7.06 -6.16
C GLY A 26 -0.35 -7.03 -5.06
N VAL A 27 -1.57 -7.45 -5.38
CA VAL A 27 -2.71 -7.40 -4.47
C VAL A 27 -3.40 -8.74 -4.36
N THR A 28 -3.86 -9.09 -3.16
CA THR A 28 -4.80 -10.18 -2.97
C THR A 28 -6.24 -9.64 -3.07
N VAL A 29 -7.16 -10.47 -3.57
CA VAL A 29 -8.58 -10.10 -3.68
C VAL A 29 -9.20 -9.72 -2.32
N PRO A 30 -8.99 -10.49 -1.23
CA PRO A 30 -9.56 -10.14 0.07
C PRO A 30 -9.02 -8.82 0.63
N ALA A 31 -7.71 -8.56 0.52
CA ALA A 31 -7.11 -7.33 1.01
C ALA A 31 -7.62 -6.11 0.24
N ALA A 32 -7.67 -6.19 -1.09
CA ALA A 32 -8.19 -5.11 -1.92
C ALA A 32 -9.68 -4.85 -1.65
N ALA A 33 -10.49 -5.90 -1.46
CA ALA A 33 -11.91 -5.75 -1.14
C ALA A 33 -12.11 -5.02 0.20
N ALA A 34 -11.38 -5.44 1.23
CA ALA A 34 -11.44 -4.84 2.55
C ALA A 34 -10.92 -3.39 2.56
N ALA A 35 -9.79 -3.12 1.89
CA ALA A 35 -9.17 -1.79 1.85
C ALA A 35 -10.07 -0.77 1.15
N LEU A 36 -10.76 -1.20 0.09
CA LEU A 36 -11.57 -0.33 -0.77
C LEU A 36 -13.04 -0.27 -0.36
N GLY A 37 -13.46 -1.01 0.68
CA GLY A 37 -14.86 -1.11 1.06
C GLY A 37 -15.74 -1.64 -0.07
N ARG A 38 -15.28 -2.68 -0.77
CA ARG A 38 -15.98 -3.33 -1.90
C ARG A 38 -16.12 -4.82 -1.66
N ALA A 39 -17.04 -5.46 -2.38
CA ALA A 39 -17.17 -6.92 -2.35
C ALA A 39 -16.03 -7.58 -3.13
N GLU A 40 -15.56 -8.75 -2.69
CA GLU A 40 -14.54 -9.52 -3.43
C GLU A 40 -14.94 -9.81 -4.89
N ALA A 41 -16.23 -10.04 -5.15
CA ALA A 41 -16.75 -10.25 -6.50
C ALA A 41 -16.48 -9.04 -7.42
N TRP A 42 -16.55 -7.82 -6.89
CA TRP A 42 -16.21 -6.61 -7.65
C TRP A 42 -14.71 -6.58 -7.97
N VAL A 43 -13.85 -6.87 -6.99
CA VAL A 43 -12.39 -6.91 -7.20
C VAL A 43 -12.01 -7.99 -8.22
N ARG A 44 -12.57 -9.20 -8.09
CA ARG A 44 -12.35 -10.31 -9.04
C ARG A 44 -12.70 -9.91 -10.47
N TRP A 45 -13.79 -9.16 -10.65
CA TRP A 45 -14.18 -8.63 -11.94
C TRP A 45 -13.16 -7.61 -12.47
N GLN A 46 -12.67 -6.69 -11.63
CA GLN A 46 -11.67 -5.68 -12.01
C GLN A 46 -10.33 -6.29 -12.41
N VAL A 47 -9.84 -7.28 -11.65
CA VAL A 47 -8.56 -7.95 -11.94
C VAL A 47 -8.68 -9.01 -13.02
N GLY A 48 -9.88 -9.24 -13.55
CA GLY A 48 -10.15 -10.27 -14.53
C GLY A 48 -9.88 -11.68 -14.01
N ALA A 49 -10.06 -11.96 -12.71
CA ALA A 49 -9.69 -13.23 -12.08
C ALA A 49 -10.29 -14.47 -12.77
N ASP A 50 -11.46 -14.31 -13.40
CA ASP A 50 -12.20 -15.39 -14.06
C ASP A 50 -11.95 -15.48 -15.57
N ARG A 51 -11.01 -14.68 -16.12
CA ARG A 51 -10.68 -14.66 -17.55
C ARG A 51 -9.17 -14.51 -17.78
N PRO A 52 -8.57 -15.24 -18.73
CA PRO A 52 -7.18 -15.00 -19.11
C PRO A 52 -6.98 -13.54 -19.55
N SER A 53 -5.93 -12.90 -19.05
CA SER A 53 -5.54 -11.53 -19.39
C SER A 53 -4.05 -11.49 -19.63
N ASP A 54 -3.62 -10.88 -20.75
CA ASP A 54 -2.20 -10.60 -21.00
C ASP A 54 -1.73 -9.35 -20.23
N THR A 55 -2.67 -8.61 -19.64
CA THR A 55 -2.41 -7.34 -18.96
C THR A 55 -2.20 -7.53 -17.46
N ILE A 56 -3.02 -8.37 -16.81
CA ILE A 56 -2.91 -8.67 -15.38
C ILE A 56 -2.51 -10.13 -15.22
N THR A 57 -1.44 -10.34 -14.47
CA THR A 57 -0.92 -11.67 -14.13
C THR A 57 -1.35 -12.06 -12.73
N ALA A 58 -1.67 -13.33 -12.57
CA ALA A 58 -1.85 -13.99 -11.28
C ALA A 58 -0.56 -14.72 -10.94
N VAL A 59 0.05 -14.36 -9.81
CA VAL A 59 1.30 -14.94 -9.33
C VAL A 59 1.05 -15.49 -7.94
N GLU A 60 1.46 -16.73 -7.69
CA GLU A 60 1.40 -17.31 -6.35
C GLU A 60 2.51 -16.70 -5.49
N ASP A 61 2.13 -16.13 -4.35
CA ASP A 61 3.04 -15.74 -3.30
C ASP A 61 3.54 -16.98 -2.58
N LEU A 62 4.83 -17.29 -2.74
CA LEU A 62 5.42 -18.50 -2.19
C LEU A 62 5.52 -18.49 -0.65
N ARG A 63 5.41 -17.33 0.00
CA ARG A 63 5.42 -17.23 1.47
C ARG A 63 4.07 -17.64 2.07
N THR A 64 2.99 -17.17 1.45
CA THR A 64 1.63 -17.29 2.00
C THR A 64 0.76 -18.30 1.26
N GLY A 65 1.15 -18.70 0.04
CA GLY A 65 0.33 -19.47 -0.90
C GLY A 65 -0.81 -18.66 -1.53
N ALA A 66 -0.88 -17.35 -1.27
CA ALA A 66 -1.95 -16.51 -1.79
C ALA A 66 -1.72 -16.16 -3.27
N ILE A 67 -2.80 -16.07 -4.04
CA ILE A 67 -2.73 -15.55 -5.40
C ILE A 67 -2.73 -14.02 -5.35
N ARG A 68 -1.66 -13.44 -5.89
CA ARG A 68 -1.48 -12.00 -6.04
C ARG A 68 -1.69 -11.59 -7.49
N TYR A 69 -2.46 -10.54 -7.68
CA TYR A 69 -2.74 -9.94 -8.98
C TYR A 69 -1.89 -8.69 -9.17
N ARG A 70 -1.26 -8.54 -10.33
CA ARG A 70 -0.50 -7.34 -10.71
C ARG A 70 -0.41 -7.20 -12.23
N TYR A 71 -0.11 -6.00 -12.72
CA TYR A 71 0.13 -5.79 -14.15
C TYR A 71 1.37 -6.56 -14.63
N ALA A 72 1.32 -7.09 -15.85
CA ALA A 72 2.44 -7.78 -16.50
C ALA A 72 3.65 -6.85 -16.71
N HIS A 73 3.37 -5.57 -16.98
CA HIS A 73 4.37 -4.52 -17.14
C HIS A 73 4.13 -3.47 -16.06
N LEU A 74 5.00 -3.44 -15.06
CA LEU A 74 4.89 -2.56 -13.91
C LEU A 74 5.41 -1.16 -14.25
N VAL A 75 4.70 -0.14 -13.81
CA VAL A 75 5.17 1.24 -13.76
C VAL A 75 5.12 1.65 -12.29
N VAL A 76 6.26 1.56 -11.61
CA VAL A 76 6.34 1.78 -10.16
C VAL A 76 6.62 3.25 -9.90
N THR A 77 5.71 3.90 -9.17
CA THR A 77 5.85 5.27 -8.67
C THR A 77 5.56 5.31 -7.19
N ASP A 78 5.90 6.44 -6.54
CA ASP A 78 5.51 6.79 -5.18
C ASP A 78 4.02 6.47 -4.91
N THR A 79 3.14 6.94 -5.78
CA THR A 79 1.69 6.83 -5.62
C THR A 79 1.22 5.38 -5.77
N THR A 80 1.84 4.60 -6.66
CA THR A 80 1.55 3.15 -6.76
C THR A 80 1.96 2.42 -5.50
N LEU A 81 3.14 2.71 -4.94
CA LEU A 81 3.62 2.06 -3.72
C LEU A 81 2.76 2.43 -2.51
N ILE A 82 2.32 3.69 -2.40
CA ILE A 82 1.38 4.11 -1.34
C ILE A 82 0.04 3.38 -1.48
N ALA A 83 -0.49 3.25 -2.70
CA ALA A 83 -1.71 2.48 -2.94
C ALA A 83 -1.53 0.98 -2.61
N GLY A 84 -0.38 0.39 -2.95
CA GLY A 84 -0.04 -0.97 -2.55
C GLY A 84 0.14 -1.14 -1.04
N ALA A 85 0.74 -0.17 -0.37
CA ALA A 85 0.93 -0.19 1.08
C ALA A 85 -0.42 -0.18 1.83
N LEU A 86 -1.43 0.51 1.30
CA LEU A 86 -2.79 0.42 1.82
C LEU A 86 -3.34 -1.01 1.74
N MET A 87 -3.04 -1.73 0.66
CA MET A 87 -3.43 -3.15 0.51
C MET A 87 -2.66 -4.03 1.48
N ALA A 88 -1.34 -3.85 1.57
CA ALA A 88 -0.48 -4.60 2.47
C ALA A 88 -0.88 -4.43 3.94
N LEU A 89 -1.14 -3.19 4.40
CA LEU A 89 -1.64 -2.94 5.77
C LEU A 89 -2.99 -3.57 6.05
N THR A 90 -3.84 -3.70 5.03
CA THR A 90 -5.13 -4.36 5.19
C THR A 90 -5.00 -5.87 5.26
N GLU A 91 -4.05 -6.44 4.53
CA GLU A 91 -3.74 -7.88 4.52
C GLU A 91 -3.06 -8.33 5.83
N HIS A 92 -2.04 -7.58 6.24
CA HIS A 92 -1.16 -7.93 7.35
C HIS A 92 -1.62 -7.34 8.69
N GLY A 93 -2.45 -6.29 8.66
CA GLY A 93 -2.75 -5.49 9.84
C GLY A 93 -1.63 -4.52 10.18
N TRP A 94 -1.93 -3.61 11.11
CA TRP A 94 -1.02 -2.55 11.52
C TRP A 94 -0.36 -2.83 12.87
N THR A 95 0.92 -2.47 12.96
CA THR A 95 1.68 -2.43 14.20
C THR A 95 2.47 -1.13 14.32
N GLN A 96 2.89 -0.83 15.55
CA GLN A 96 3.60 0.38 15.92
C GLN A 96 5.02 0.01 16.38
N GLY A 97 6.01 0.87 16.10
CA GLY A 97 7.37 0.77 16.62
C GLY A 97 8.27 -0.26 15.94
N THR A 98 7.80 -0.95 14.91
CA THR A 98 8.58 -1.94 14.15
C THR A 98 7.99 -2.14 12.75
N HIS A 99 8.85 -2.44 11.76
CA HIS A 99 8.39 -2.68 10.40
C HIS A 99 7.54 -3.94 10.26
N GLU A 100 7.83 -4.96 11.06
CA GLU A 100 7.03 -6.18 11.16
C GLU A 100 7.14 -6.76 12.59
N ASP A 101 6.00 -7.08 13.20
CA ASP A 101 5.99 -7.72 14.52
C ASP A 101 5.88 -9.25 14.43
N ALA A 102 5.93 -9.91 15.59
CA ALA A 102 5.87 -11.38 15.67
C ALA A 102 4.53 -12.00 15.21
N LEU A 103 3.53 -11.18 14.87
CA LEU A 103 2.25 -11.59 14.31
C LEU A 103 2.12 -11.20 12.82
N ASP A 104 3.23 -10.88 12.16
CA ASP A 104 3.33 -10.46 10.76
C ASP A 104 2.55 -9.17 10.43
N ARG A 105 2.24 -8.36 11.46
CA ARG A 105 1.62 -7.03 11.27
C ARG A 105 2.71 -6.02 10.96
N VAL A 106 2.41 -5.04 10.12
CA VAL A 106 3.41 -4.09 9.61
C VAL A 106 3.09 -2.64 9.93
N ASP A 107 4.13 -1.81 9.98
CA ASP A 107 3.98 -0.36 9.99
C ASP A 107 3.86 0.20 8.54
N ILE A 108 3.80 1.52 8.37
CA ILE A 108 3.73 2.13 7.02
C ILE A 108 4.96 1.77 6.17
N THR A 109 6.16 1.82 6.74
CA THR A 109 7.41 1.56 6.00
C THR A 109 7.52 0.09 5.59
N GLY A 110 7.19 -0.84 6.49
CA GLY A 110 7.08 -2.26 6.20
C GLY A 110 6.04 -2.54 5.12
N ALA A 111 4.90 -1.85 5.15
CA ALA A 111 3.87 -1.97 4.11
C ALA A 111 4.32 -1.44 2.74
N LEU A 112 5.08 -0.34 2.69
CA LEU A 112 5.68 0.17 1.46
C LEU A 112 6.70 -0.82 0.89
N ARG A 113 7.50 -1.47 1.74
CA ARG A 113 8.45 -2.52 1.34
C ARG A 113 7.76 -3.77 0.80
N LEU A 114 6.67 -4.21 1.44
CA LEU A 114 5.81 -5.28 0.91
C LEU A 114 5.22 -4.90 -0.45
N ALA A 115 4.73 -3.66 -0.61
CA ALA A 115 4.25 -3.16 -1.89
C ALA A 115 5.36 -3.15 -2.95
N ALA A 116 6.59 -2.81 -2.57
CA ALA A 116 7.77 -2.90 -3.43
C ALA A 116 8.21 -4.35 -3.73
N GLY A 117 7.58 -5.36 -3.13
CA GLY A 117 7.82 -6.78 -3.38
C GLY A 117 9.01 -7.36 -2.62
N VAL A 118 9.43 -6.73 -1.52
CA VAL A 118 10.55 -7.17 -0.67
C VAL A 118 10.09 -7.40 0.78
N HIS A 119 10.96 -7.99 1.62
CA HIS A 119 10.68 -8.15 3.04
C HIS A 119 10.46 -6.79 3.72
N PRO A 120 9.61 -6.66 4.75
CA PRO A 120 9.48 -5.44 5.56
C PRO A 120 10.79 -4.89 6.15
N GLU A 121 11.84 -5.69 6.23
CA GLU A 121 13.15 -5.32 6.80
C GLU A 121 14.23 -5.09 5.72
N GLU A 122 13.87 -5.26 4.45
CA GLU A 122 14.78 -5.16 3.32
C GLU A 122 14.50 -3.90 2.48
N THR A 123 15.53 -3.41 1.82
CA THR A 123 15.40 -2.38 0.77
C THR A 123 15.39 -3.03 -0.61
N PRO A 124 14.61 -2.52 -1.57
CA PRO A 124 14.65 -2.99 -2.94
C PRO A 124 16.05 -2.87 -3.57
N ASP A 125 16.51 -3.94 -4.22
CA ASP A 125 17.79 -3.95 -4.95
C ASP A 125 17.71 -3.18 -6.29
N ASP A 126 16.52 -3.11 -6.89
CA ASP A 126 16.30 -2.35 -8.13
C ASP A 126 16.30 -0.85 -7.81
N PRO A 127 17.24 -0.06 -8.37
CA PRO A 127 17.32 1.37 -8.10
C PRO A 127 16.04 2.14 -8.43
N HIS A 128 15.29 1.72 -9.45
CA HIS A 128 14.05 2.40 -9.83
C HIS A 128 12.95 2.20 -8.78
N ILE A 129 12.87 1.01 -8.19
CA ILE A 129 11.91 0.70 -7.12
C ILE A 129 12.34 1.39 -5.83
N LEU A 130 13.65 1.42 -5.53
CA LEU A 130 14.18 2.15 -4.38
C LEU A 130 13.90 3.66 -4.48
N ASP A 131 14.11 4.27 -5.64
CA ASP A 131 13.79 5.69 -5.87
C ASP A 131 12.29 5.96 -5.66
N ALA A 132 11.42 5.07 -6.15
CA ALA A 132 9.98 5.18 -5.93
C ALA A 132 9.59 5.01 -4.45
N LEU A 133 10.27 4.13 -3.71
CA LEU A 133 10.06 3.91 -2.29
C LEU A 133 10.42 5.18 -1.48
N LEU A 134 11.59 5.76 -1.75
CA LEU A 134 12.01 7.01 -1.10
C LEU A 134 11.07 8.17 -1.45
N ALA A 135 10.64 8.26 -2.72
CA ALA A 135 9.66 9.26 -3.13
C ALA A 135 8.28 9.06 -2.47
N ALA A 136 7.88 7.83 -2.16
CA ALA A 136 6.67 7.55 -1.38
C ALA A 136 6.80 8.05 0.06
N GLU A 137 7.94 7.82 0.70
CA GLU A 137 8.23 8.32 2.05
C GLU A 137 8.23 9.86 2.07
N ASP A 138 8.91 10.50 1.11
CA ASP A 138 8.91 11.96 0.94
C ASP A 138 7.50 12.53 0.81
N ARG A 139 6.67 11.88 -0.01
CA ARG A 139 5.28 12.30 -0.23
C ARG A 139 4.46 12.18 1.05
N LEU A 140 4.60 11.09 1.79
CA LEU A 140 3.91 10.90 3.06
C LEU A 140 4.38 11.93 4.10
N ALA A 141 5.68 12.19 4.21
CA ALA A 141 6.21 13.25 5.05
C ALA A 141 5.65 14.63 4.65
N GLY A 142 5.52 14.90 3.34
CA GLY A 142 4.89 16.09 2.79
C GLY A 142 3.42 16.26 3.23
N GLU A 143 2.63 15.18 3.19
CA GLU A 143 1.25 15.17 3.69
C GLU A 143 1.16 15.43 5.20
N LEU A 144 2.19 15.06 5.95
CA LEU A 144 2.33 15.37 7.37
C LEU A 144 2.84 16.81 7.62
N GLY A 145 3.09 17.59 6.58
CA GLY A 145 3.55 18.98 6.65
C GLY A 145 5.05 19.14 6.80
N HIS A 146 5.84 18.09 6.59
CA HIS A 146 7.30 18.13 6.65
C HIS A 146 7.91 18.40 5.27
N GLY A 147 8.99 19.17 5.25
CA GLY A 147 9.73 19.45 4.01
C GLY A 147 10.71 18.33 3.67
N PRO A 148 10.87 17.97 2.38
CA PRO A 148 11.71 16.84 1.94
C PRO A 148 13.21 17.03 2.18
N THR A 149 13.63 18.24 2.58
CA THR A 149 15.05 18.56 2.82
C THR A 149 15.40 18.72 4.30
N ALA A 150 14.43 18.57 5.20
CA ALA A 150 14.59 18.95 6.61
C ALA A 150 15.01 17.79 7.51
N VAL A 151 14.51 16.58 7.23
CA VAL A 151 14.69 15.34 8.01
C VAL A 151 14.59 14.17 7.03
N ASP A 152 15.16 13.02 7.38
CA ASP A 152 14.86 11.76 6.70
C ASP A 152 13.34 11.51 6.71
N ALA A 153 12.74 11.36 5.53
CA ALA A 153 11.30 11.23 5.38
C ALA A 153 10.77 9.92 5.97
N GLY A 154 11.54 8.84 5.87
CA GLY A 154 11.24 7.56 6.50
C GLY A 154 11.20 7.67 8.01
N GLU A 155 12.20 8.34 8.62
CA GLU A 155 12.20 8.60 10.07
C GLU A 155 11.02 9.49 10.51
N THR A 156 10.61 10.43 9.67
CA THR A 156 9.48 11.32 9.95
C THR A 156 8.16 10.55 9.98
N VAL A 157 7.93 9.69 8.98
CA VAL A 157 6.74 8.83 8.92
C VAL A 157 6.74 7.85 10.10
N ALA A 158 7.89 7.25 10.40
CA ALA A 158 8.06 6.35 11.54
C ALA A 158 7.72 7.03 12.88
N ALA A 159 8.28 8.21 13.13
CA ALA A 159 7.99 8.96 14.35
C ALA A 159 6.52 9.37 14.47
N TRP A 160 5.86 9.71 13.36
CA TRP A 160 4.45 10.11 13.37
C TRP A 160 3.50 8.93 13.66
N GLN A 161 3.77 7.75 13.10
CA GLN A 161 2.95 6.56 13.35
C GLN A 161 3.22 5.96 14.75
N ASP A 162 4.40 6.23 15.32
CA ASP A 162 4.82 5.76 16.65
C ASP A 162 4.24 6.56 17.82
N ASP A 163 3.31 7.49 17.57
CA ASP A 163 2.55 8.13 18.63
C ASP A 163 1.64 7.09 19.34
N PRO A 164 1.69 6.95 20.68
CA PRO A 164 0.86 5.97 21.42
C PRO A 164 -0.66 6.11 21.25
N THR A 165 -1.12 7.26 20.74
CA THR A 165 -2.53 7.54 20.46
C THR A 165 -2.90 7.33 18.99
N ARG A 166 -1.92 6.99 18.14
CA ARG A 166 -2.13 6.74 16.72
C ARG A 166 -3.11 5.59 16.52
N THR A 167 -4.00 5.76 15.56
CA THR A 167 -4.98 4.74 15.19
C THR A 167 -4.82 4.27 13.76
N ILE A 168 -5.23 3.04 13.47
CA ILE A 168 -5.23 2.48 12.11
C ILE A 168 -6.09 3.29 11.13
N ASP A 169 -7.15 3.93 11.61
CA ASP A 169 -8.00 4.77 10.75
C ASP A 169 -7.24 6.02 10.29
N GLU A 170 -6.39 6.61 11.13
CA GLU A 170 -5.51 7.72 10.74
C GLU A 170 -4.41 7.26 9.76
N ILE A 171 -3.83 6.07 9.97
CA ILE A 171 -2.87 5.47 9.03
C ILE A 171 -3.51 5.31 7.65
N ARG A 172 -4.71 4.72 7.60
CA ARG A 172 -5.47 4.52 6.35
C ARG A 172 -5.85 5.84 5.70
N ALA A 173 -6.26 6.84 6.48
CA ALA A 173 -6.60 8.16 5.97
C ALA A 173 -5.40 8.86 5.34
N LEU A 174 -4.21 8.77 5.95
CA LEU A 174 -2.97 9.29 5.40
C LEU A 174 -2.65 8.65 4.04
N LEU A 175 -2.62 7.31 3.97
CA LEU A 175 -2.30 6.58 2.74
C LEU A 175 -3.32 6.84 1.63
N THR A 176 -4.61 6.88 1.98
CA THR A 176 -5.68 7.16 1.02
C THR A 176 -5.56 8.56 0.44
N THR A 177 -5.32 9.56 1.29
CA THR A 177 -5.12 10.96 0.87
C THR A 177 -3.88 11.07 -0.03
N ALA A 178 -2.77 10.45 0.39
CA ALA A 178 -1.53 10.49 -0.36
C ALA A 178 -1.65 9.76 -1.71
N ALA A 179 -2.42 8.68 -1.81
CA ALA A 179 -2.60 7.92 -3.06
C ALA A 179 -3.53 8.59 -4.09
N THR A 180 -4.33 9.59 -3.68
CA THR A 180 -5.41 10.17 -4.52
C THR A 180 -5.20 11.62 -4.92
N ARG A 181 -4.10 12.25 -4.48
CA ARG A 181 -3.68 13.61 -4.89
C ARG A 181 -2.76 13.62 -6.10
#